data_AF-A8GZI0-F1
#
_entry.id   AF-A8GZI0-F1
#
_cell.length_a   1.000
_cell.length_b   1.000
_cell.length_c   1.000
_cell.angle_alpha   90.00
_cell.angle_beta   90.00
_cell.angle_gamma   90.00
#
_symmetry.space_group_name_H-M   'P 1'
#
loop_
_entity.id
_entity.type
_entity.pdbx_description
1 polymer ?
#
loop_
_entity_poly.entity_id
_entity_poly.type
_entity_poly.pdbx_seq_one_letter_code
_entity_poly.pdbx_strand_id
1 'polypeptide(L)'
;MFDQTTHTEVHPLTVGKIETASGAIKPQLLRDAVKRAVTNFFAQMDGQEAEEVYEMVLSEVEAPLLDIIMQHTRGNQTRAANMLGINRGTLRKKLKKYGMN
;
A
#
# COMPACT_ATOMS: atom_id res chain seq x y z
N MET A 1 10.35 -31.08 9.51
CA MET A 1 9.63 -29.94 10.11
C MET A 1 8.87 -29.29 8.97
N PHE A 2 7.54 -29.35 8.98
CA PHE A 2 6.71 -29.02 7.81
C PHE A 2 6.81 -27.52 7.48
N ASP A 3 7.29 -27.20 6.28
CA ASP A 3 7.18 -25.87 5.69
C ASP A 3 5.72 -25.69 5.26
N GLN A 4 4.89 -25.20 6.19
CA GLN A 4 3.60 -24.66 5.80
C GLN A 4 3.88 -23.29 5.20
N THR A 5 4.20 -23.28 3.91
CA THR A 5 4.07 -22.08 3.10
C THR A 5 2.57 -21.76 3.11
N THR A 6 2.14 -20.95 4.07
CA THR A 6 0.78 -20.41 4.07
C THR A 6 0.70 -19.56 2.83
N HIS A 7 0.21 -20.14 1.74
CA HIS A 7 -0.31 -19.37 0.63
C HIS A 7 -1.46 -18.57 1.21
N THR A 8 -1.17 -17.37 1.69
CA THR A 8 -2.21 -16.39 1.98
C THR A 8 -2.97 -16.27 0.67
N GLU A 9 -4.18 -16.81 0.63
CA GLU A 9 -5.08 -16.59 -0.50
C GLU A 9 -5.03 -15.09 -0.78
N VAL A 10 -4.64 -14.73 -2.01
CA VAL A 10 -4.40 -13.34 -2.38
C VAL A 10 -5.76 -12.68 -2.53
N HIS A 11 -6.41 -12.42 -1.39
CA HIS A 11 -7.63 -11.65 -1.36
C HIS A 11 -7.29 -10.25 -1.86
N PRO A 12 -8.05 -9.74 -2.83
CA PRO A 12 -7.76 -8.43 -3.36
C PRO A 12 -7.93 -7.39 -2.25
N LEU A 13 -6.95 -6.50 -2.11
CA LEU A 13 -7.04 -5.35 -1.20
C LEU A 13 -8.18 -4.44 -1.69
N THR A 14 -9.13 -4.13 -0.80
CA THR A 14 -10.28 -3.27 -1.10
C THR A 14 -10.17 -1.97 -0.32
N VAL A 15 -10.58 -0.86 -0.94
CA VAL A 15 -10.58 0.49 -0.33
C VAL A 15 -11.99 0.98 0.03
N GLY A 16 -13.00 0.13 -0.18
CA GLY A 16 -14.41 0.48 0.02
C GLY A 16 -15.30 -0.19 -1.02
N LYS A 17 -16.45 0.43 -1.28
CA LYS A 17 -17.43 -0.02 -2.30
C LYS A 17 -17.70 1.12 -3.27
N ILE A 18 -17.88 0.80 -4.55
CA ILE A 18 -18.28 1.73 -5.60
C ILE A 18 -19.56 1.24 -6.27
N GLU A 19 -20.38 2.20 -6.71
CA GLU A 19 -21.53 1.93 -7.58
C GLU A 19 -21.06 1.86 -9.04
N THR A 20 -21.41 0.78 -9.72
CA THR A 20 -21.17 0.63 -11.15
C THR A 20 -22.25 1.33 -11.96
N ALA A 21 -22.00 1.54 -13.26
CA ALA A 21 -23.01 2.10 -14.18
C ALA A 21 -24.34 1.31 -14.23
N SER A 22 -24.31 0.04 -13.83
CA SER A 22 -25.51 -0.82 -13.70
C SER A 22 -26.23 -0.69 -12.35
N GLY A 23 -25.84 0.27 -11.50
CA GLY A 23 -26.36 0.43 -10.13
C GLY A 23 -25.91 -0.64 -9.13
N ALA A 24 -24.98 -1.53 -9.52
CA ALA A 24 -24.50 -2.58 -8.64
C ALA A 24 -23.38 -2.07 -7.73
N ILE A 25 -23.48 -2.34 -6.43
CA ILE A 25 -22.43 -2.01 -5.47
C ILE A 25 -21.38 -3.12 -5.49
N LYS A 26 -20.13 -2.78 -5.84
CA LYS A 26 -19.00 -3.72 -5.86
C LYS A 26 -17.83 -3.22 -5.02
N PRO A 27 -17.00 -4.11 -4.44
CA PRO A 27 -15.78 -3.69 -3.76
C PRO A 27 -14.85 -2.95 -4.72
N GLN A 28 -14.35 -1.80 -4.31
CA GLN A 28 -13.32 -1.08 -5.05
C GLN A 28 -11.95 -1.63 -4.68
N LEU A 29 -11.18 -2.06 -5.66
CA LEU A 29 -9.84 -2.58 -5.42
C LEU A 29 -8.83 -1.44 -5.25
N LEU A 30 -7.81 -1.65 -4.41
CA LEU A 30 -6.72 -0.70 -4.23
C LEU A 30 -6.05 -0.33 -5.56
N ARG A 31 -5.81 -1.31 -6.44
CA ARG A 31 -5.20 -1.07 -7.76
C ARG A 31 -6.01 -0.10 -8.62
N ASP A 32 -7.35 -0.20 -8.56
CA ASP A 32 -8.24 0.66 -9.34
C ASP A 32 -8.32 2.06 -8.72
N ALA A 33 -8.26 2.13 -7.39
CA ALA A 33 -8.18 3.40 -6.67
C ALA A 33 -6.87 4.15 -6.98
N VAL A 34 -5.73 3.47 -7.01
CA VAL A 34 -4.43 4.05 -7.41
C VAL A 34 -4.52 4.56 -8.85
N LYS A 35 -5.02 3.74 -9.79
CA LYS A 35 -5.21 4.16 -11.17
C LYS A 35 -6.07 5.44 -11.27
N ARG A 36 -7.20 5.47 -10.57
CA ARG A 36 -8.09 6.63 -10.52
C ARG A 36 -7.41 7.87 -9.94
N ALA A 37 -6.66 7.73 -8.84
CA ALA A 37 -5.95 8.83 -8.21
C ALA A 37 -4.91 9.44 -9.14
N VAL A 38 -4.09 8.61 -9.80
CA VAL A 38 -3.05 9.05 -10.74
C VAL A 38 -3.67 9.67 -12.00
N THR A 39 -4.77 9.12 -12.53
CA THR A 39 -5.50 9.74 -13.64
C THR A 39 -6.04 11.11 -13.27
N ASN A 40 -6.60 11.28 -12.07
CA ASN A 40 -7.08 12.57 -11.59
C ASN A 40 -5.93 13.57 -11.43
N PHE A 41 -4.79 13.13 -10.89
CA PHE A 41 -3.59 13.94 -10.77
C PHE A 41 -3.15 14.49 -12.13
N PHE A 42 -3.01 13.64 -13.15
CA PHE A 42 -2.63 14.11 -14.50
C PHE A 42 -3.67 15.03 -15.15
N ALA A 43 -4.97 14.82 -14.87
CA ALA A 43 -6.01 15.73 -15.37
C ALA A 43 -5.91 17.14 -14.74
N GLN A 44 -5.36 17.26 -13.53
CA GLN A 44 -5.14 18.54 -12.86
C GLN A 44 -3.87 19.26 -13.30
N MET A 45 -2.92 18.54 -13.91
CA MET A 45 -1.64 19.10 -14.35
C MET A 45 -1.73 19.96 -15.61
N ASP A 46 -2.88 19.97 -16.30
CA ASP A 46 -3.12 20.79 -17.51
C ASP A 46 -1.99 20.69 -18.57
N GLY A 47 -1.44 19.48 -18.74
CA GLY A 47 -0.35 19.21 -19.70
C GLY A 47 1.07 19.49 -19.20
N GLN A 48 1.26 19.91 -17.94
CA GLN A 48 2.58 20.02 -17.33
C GLN A 48 3.21 18.63 -17.12
N GLU A 49 4.53 18.55 -17.26
CA GLU A 49 5.29 17.33 -16.96
C GLU A 49 5.44 17.15 -15.45
N ALA A 50 5.21 15.92 -14.95
CA ALA A 50 5.50 15.55 -13.57
C ALA A 50 6.75 14.70 -13.48
N GLU A 51 7.60 15.05 -12.53
CA GLU A 51 8.76 14.26 -12.13
C GLU A 51 8.45 13.48 -10.84
N GLU A 52 9.20 12.41 -10.60
CA GLU A 52 9.17 11.62 -9.35
C GLU A 52 7.79 11.03 -8.96
N VAL A 53 6.83 10.94 -9.90
CA VAL A 53 5.49 10.38 -9.66
C VAL A 53 5.53 8.99 -9.02
N TYR A 54 6.54 8.18 -9.38
CA TYR A 54 6.74 6.86 -8.78
C TYR A 54 6.97 6.94 -7.26
N GLU A 55 7.88 7.79 -6.79
CA GLU A 55 8.16 7.95 -5.36
C GLU A 55 6.99 8.61 -4.64
N MET A 56 6.31 9.57 -5.28
CA MET A 56 5.08 10.18 -4.76
C MET A 56 4.02 9.12 -4.48
N VAL A 57 3.65 8.32 -5.49
CA VAL A 57 2.65 7.25 -5.33
C VAL A 57 3.12 6.17 -4.37
N LEU A 58 4.41 5.80 -4.42
CA LEU A 58 4.96 4.80 -3.51
C LEU A 58 4.87 5.28 -2.06
N SER A 59 5.12 6.55 -1.77
CA SER A 59 5.05 7.11 -0.42
C SER A 59 3.63 7.09 0.17
N GLU A 60 2.62 7.39 -0.65
CA GLU A 60 1.19 7.34 -0.30
C GLU A 60 0.72 5.93 0.07
N VAL A 61 1.36 4.89 -0.47
CA VAL A 61 1.03 3.49 -0.18
C VAL A 61 1.90 2.92 0.94
N GLU A 62 3.21 3.18 0.88
CA GLU A 62 4.18 2.53 1.75
C GLU A 62 4.12 3.06 3.18
N ALA A 63 4.00 4.38 3.39
CA ALA A 63 3.94 4.95 4.72
C ALA A 63 2.76 4.39 5.55
N PRO A 64 1.49 4.46 5.10
CA PRO A 64 0.38 3.91 5.88
C PRO A 64 0.45 2.38 6.04
N LEU A 65 1.02 1.66 5.06
CA LEU A 65 1.27 0.22 5.20
C LEU A 65 2.23 -0.07 6.35
N LEU A 66 3.33 0.68 6.45
CA LEU A 66 4.30 0.50 7.53
C LEU A 66 3.69 0.83 8.89
N ASP A 67 2.96 1.95 8.99
CA ASP A 67 2.30 2.37 10.22
C ASP A 67 1.32 1.30 10.74
N ILE A 68 0.38 0.86 9.91
CA ILE A 68 -0.63 -0.11 10.34
C ILE A 68 -0.03 -1.46 10.73
N ILE A 69 1.04 -1.90 10.04
CA ILE A 69 1.73 -3.14 10.39
C ILE A 69 2.51 -2.97 11.69
N MET A 70 3.14 -1.82 11.93
CA MET A 70 3.82 -1.54 13.19
C MET A 70 2.82 -1.51 14.37
N GLN A 71 1.65 -0.92 14.19
CA GLN A 71 0.57 -0.95 15.17
C GLN A 71 0.08 -2.39 15.42
N HIS A 72 -0.22 -3.14 14.35
CA HIS A 72 -0.68 -4.53 14.43
C HIS A 72 0.32 -5.44 15.15
N THR A 73 1.62 -5.17 14.97
CA THR A 73 2.71 -5.91 15.62
C THR A 73 3.15 -5.32 16.95
N ARG A 74 2.46 -4.28 17.45
CA ARG A 74 2.75 -3.58 18.71
C ARG A 74 4.22 -3.15 18.81
N GLY A 75 4.76 -2.60 17.73
CA GLY A 75 6.14 -2.12 17.67
C GLY A 75 7.20 -3.21 17.42
N ASN A 76 6.82 -4.50 17.32
CA ASN A 76 7.78 -5.57 17.09
C ASN A 76 8.27 -5.58 15.63
N GLN A 77 9.41 -4.91 15.39
CA GLN A 77 10.00 -4.79 14.05
C GLN A 77 10.38 -6.13 13.40
N THR A 78 10.77 -7.15 14.16
CA THR A 78 11.08 -8.48 13.58
C THR A 78 9.80 -9.12 13.04
N ARG A 79 8.71 -9.08 13.82
CA ARG A 79 7.41 -9.59 13.38
C ARG A 79 6.86 -8.77 12.20
N ALA A 80 6.97 -7.45 12.25
CA ALA A 80 6.57 -6.57 11.15
C ALA A 80 7.33 -6.87 9.86
N ALA A 81 8.65 -7.03 9.93
CA ALA A 81 9.49 -7.37 8.79
C ALA A 81 9.08 -8.72 8.17
N ASN A 82 8.80 -9.73 9.00
CA ASN A 82 8.31 -11.02 8.55
C ASN A 82 6.93 -10.90 7.87
N MET A 83 6.00 -10.13 8.44
CA MET A 83 4.68 -9.90 7.84
C MET A 83 4.75 -9.16 6.50
N LEU A 84 5.70 -8.23 6.36
CA LEU A 84 5.95 -7.47 5.13
C LEU A 84 6.75 -8.27 4.10
N GLY A 85 7.32 -9.43 4.44
CA GLY A 85 8.18 -10.21 3.55
C GLY A 85 9.50 -9.51 3.22
N ILE A 86 10.01 -8.65 4.11
CA ILE A 86 11.27 -7.91 3.92
C ILE A 86 12.25 -8.16 5.06
N ASN A 87 13.54 -7.93 4.81
CA ASN A 87 14.53 -7.95 5.88
C ASN A 87 14.25 -6.82 6.90
N ARG A 88 14.42 -7.11 8.19
CA ARG A 88 14.37 -6.13 9.29
C ARG A 88 15.26 -4.90 9.05
N GLY A 89 16.43 -5.06 8.44
CA GLY A 89 17.30 -3.95 8.04
C GLY A 89 16.65 -3.00 7.03
N THR A 90 15.91 -3.55 6.07
CA THR A 90 15.12 -2.79 5.10
C THR A 90 13.95 -2.07 5.76
N LEU A 91 13.22 -2.77 6.65
CA LEU A 91 12.15 -2.16 7.43
C LEU A 91 12.65 -0.94 8.20
N ARG A 92 13.78 -1.07 8.93
CA ARG A 92 14.37 0.05 9.69
C ARG A 92 14.69 1.27 8.82
N LYS A 93 15.26 1.05 7.63
CA LYS A 93 15.55 2.15 6.68
C LYS A 93 14.27 2.83 6.22
N LYS A 94 13.20 2.07 5.94
CA LYS A 94 11.91 2.61 5.54
C LYS A 94 11.22 3.37 6.68
N LEU A 95 11.20 2.83 7.90
CA LEU A 95 10.66 3.55 9.07
C LEU A 95 11.39 4.88 9.29
N LYS A 96 12.72 4.91 9.14
CA LYS A 96 13.49 6.16 9.20
C LYS A 96 13.14 7.13 8.06
N LYS A 97 12.93 6.65 6.82
CA LYS A 97 12.50 7.47 5.67
C LYS A 97 11.22 8.24 5.99
N TYR A 98 10.28 7.60 6.70
CA TYR A 98 8.98 8.20 7.05
C TYR A 98 8.88 8.76 8.48
N GLY A 99 9.99 8.86 9.23
CA GLY A 99 9.98 9.43 10.58
C GLY A 99 9.25 8.59 11.64
N MET A 100 9.16 7.28 11.46
CA MET A 100 8.44 6.33 12.33
C MET A 100 9.37 5.57 13.30
N ASN A 101 10.50 6.16 13.68
CA ASN A 101 11.57 5.47 14.41
C ASN A 101 11.96 6.14 15.72
#